data_AF-A0A892IDP9-F1
#
_entry.id   AF-A0A892IDP9-F1
#
_cell.length_a   1.000
_cell.length_b   1.000
_cell.length_c   1.000
_cell.angle_alpha   90.00
_cell.angle_beta   90.00
_cell.angle_gamma   90.00
#
_symmetry.space_group_name_H-M   'P 1'
#
loop_
_entity.id
_entity.type
_entity.pdbx_description
1 polymer ?
#
loop_
_entity_poly.entity_id
_entity_poly.type
_entity_poly.pdbx_seq_one_letter_code
_entity_poly.pdbx_strand_id
1 'polypeptide(L)'
;MGMNVSSRSGGGEPEVMADINTTPLIDVMLVLLIMLIITIPIQMHAVKMNLPVGNPPPAAPPQVVQIDIDFDGTITWNGAPVADRGALETKLAQAAAQPVQPEIHLLPNKLAPYKVVAEVLAAAEREGATKIGLVGNEQYMQ
;
A
#
# COMPACT_ATOMS: atom_id res chain seq x y z
N MET A 1 -58.12 0.38 -95.29
CA MET A 1 -58.77 0.51 -93.97
C MET A 1 -57.68 0.57 -92.92
N GLY A 2 -57.29 1.78 -92.52
CA GLY A 2 -56.23 2.02 -91.53
C GLY A 2 -56.84 2.41 -90.20
N MET A 3 -56.50 1.67 -89.14
CA MET A 3 -56.85 2.01 -87.76
C MET A 3 -55.93 3.12 -87.27
N ASN A 4 -56.52 4.28 -86.94
CA ASN A 4 -55.87 5.37 -86.25
C ASN A 4 -56.10 5.18 -84.74
N VAL A 5 -55.04 4.90 -83.98
CA VAL A 5 -55.09 4.80 -82.52
C VAL A 5 -55.09 6.20 -81.93
N SER A 6 -56.21 6.56 -81.31
CA SER A 6 -56.36 7.80 -80.54
C SER A 6 -55.49 7.70 -79.28
N SER A 7 -54.37 8.41 -79.26
CA SER A 7 -53.61 8.70 -78.03
C SER A 7 -54.40 9.72 -77.20
N ARG A 8 -55.18 9.23 -76.24
CA ARG A 8 -55.86 10.07 -75.26
C ARG A 8 -54.84 10.49 -74.19
N SER A 9 -54.42 11.75 -74.29
CA SER A 9 -53.79 12.50 -73.20
C SER A 9 -54.75 12.58 -72.01
N GLY A 10 -54.22 12.42 -70.79
CA GLY A 10 -54.95 12.78 -69.56
C GLY A 10 -54.49 12.00 -68.34
N GLY A 11 -53.69 12.64 -67.48
CA GLY A 11 -53.42 12.16 -66.13
C GLY A 11 -52.08 12.61 -65.58
N GLY A 12 -51.94 13.90 -65.27
CA GLY A 12 -50.85 14.35 -64.40
C GLY A 12 -51.12 13.82 -63.00
N GLU A 13 -50.40 12.77 -62.61
CA GLU A 13 -50.37 12.31 -61.23
C GLU A 13 -49.53 13.30 -60.41
N PRO A 14 -50.06 13.91 -59.34
CA PRO A 14 -49.22 14.63 -58.40
C PRO A 14 -48.34 13.62 -57.67
N GLU A 15 -47.03 13.76 -57.81
CA GLU A 15 -46.06 13.03 -56.99
C GLU A 15 -46.28 13.44 -55.53
N VAL A 16 -47.07 12.65 -54.79
CA VAL A 16 -47.28 12.83 -53.36
C VAL A 16 -45.98 12.42 -52.68
N MET A 17 -45.09 13.37 -52.48
CA MET A 17 -43.93 13.19 -51.61
C MET A 17 -44.45 12.84 -50.21
N ALA A 18 -44.49 11.54 -49.89
CA ALA A 18 -44.80 11.06 -48.58
C ALA A 18 -43.63 11.41 -47.66
N ASP A 19 -43.72 12.56 -46.99
CA ASP A 19 -42.77 12.93 -45.94
C ASP A 19 -42.90 11.89 -44.82
N ILE A 20 -41.87 11.05 -44.66
CA ILE A 20 -41.85 10.06 -43.60
C ILE A 20 -41.69 10.84 -42.30
N ASN A 21 -42.71 10.80 -41.44
CA ASN A 21 -42.61 11.35 -40.10
C ASN A 21 -41.46 10.66 -39.35
N THR A 22 -40.32 11.34 -39.25
CA THR A 22 -39.11 10.82 -38.59
C THR A 22 -39.20 10.94 -37.08
N THR A 23 -40.03 11.84 -36.55
CA THR A 23 -40.17 12.07 -35.09
C THR A 23 -40.64 10.82 -34.33
N PRO A 24 -41.70 10.10 -34.77
CA PRO A 24 -42.09 8.84 -34.11
C PRO A 24 -41.06 7.72 -34.30
N LEU A 25 -40.33 7.72 -35.43
CA LEU A 25 -39.31 6.72 -35.72
C LEU A 25 -38.09 6.88 -34.79
N ILE A 26 -37.68 8.12 -34.52
CA ILE A 26 -36.60 8.43 -33.58
C ILE A 26 -36.96 7.97 -32.17
N ASP A 27 -38.20 8.17 -31.73
CA ASP A 27 -38.66 7.75 -30.39
C ASP A 27 -38.58 6.23 -30.21
N VAL A 28 -39.08 5.47 -31.19
CA VAL A 28 -38.98 4.00 -31.21
C VAL A 28 -37.52 3.54 -31.19
N MET A 29 -36.65 4.18 -31.97
CA MET A 29 -35.23 3.82 -32.00
C MET A 29 -34.51 4.15 -30.67
N LEU A 30 -34.83 5.29 -30.04
CA LEU A 30 -34.25 5.69 -28.77
C LEU A 30 -34.67 4.76 -27.63
N VAL A 31 -35.93 4.31 -27.61
CA VAL A 31 -36.42 3.30 -26.66
C VAL A 31 -35.62 1.99 -26.79
N LEU A 32 -35.36 1.53 -28.02
CA LEU A 32 -34.58 0.31 -28.25
C LEU A 32 -33.13 0.44 -27.78
N LEU A 33 -32.51 1.61 -27.96
CA LEU A 33 -31.15 1.88 -27.47
C LEU A 33 -31.08 1.88 -25.95
N ILE A 34 -32.04 2.53 -25.28
CA ILE A 34 -32.12 2.54 -23.82
C ILE A 34 -32.33 1.12 -23.29
N MET A 35 -33.22 0.34 -23.90
CA MET A 35 -33.42 -1.07 -23.54
C MET A 35 -32.12 -1.87 -23.69
N LEU A 36 -31.38 -1.70 -24.77
CA LEU A 36 -30.10 -2.38 -24.97
C LEU A 36 -29.08 -2.00 -23.88
N ILE A 37 -28.99 -0.72 -23.50
CA ILE A 37 -28.06 -0.23 -22.47
C ILE A 37 -28.39 -0.81 -21.08
N ILE A 38 -29.67 -0.82 -20.67
CA ILE A 38 -30.06 -1.24 -19.31
C ILE A 38 -30.01 -2.76 -19.10
N THR A 39 -29.98 -3.55 -20.18
CA THR A 39 -29.97 -5.02 -20.08
C THR A 39 -28.62 -5.60 -19.68
N ILE A 40 -27.53 -4.81 -19.69
CA ILE A 40 -26.22 -5.28 -19.29
C ILE A 40 -26.15 -5.37 -17.75
N PRO A 41 -26.01 -6.58 -17.16
CA PRO A 41 -25.90 -6.74 -15.73
C PRO A 41 -24.54 -6.23 -15.24
N ILE A 42 -24.54 -5.51 -14.12
CA ILE A 42 -23.30 -5.08 -13.46
C ILE A 42 -22.59 -6.33 -12.94
N GLN A 43 -21.43 -6.65 -13.52
CA GLN A 43 -20.57 -7.73 -13.04
C GLN A 43 -19.88 -7.29 -11.75
N MET A 44 -20.48 -7.61 -10.60
CA MET A 44 -19.82 -7.43 -9.31
C MET A 44 -18.93 -8.65 -9.04
N HIS A 45 -17.61 -8.47 -9.10
CA HIS A 45 -16.67 -9.44 -8.56
C HIS A 45 -16.69 -9.37 -7.03
N ALA A 46 -17.66 -10.07 -6.42
CA ALA A 46 -17.69 -10.26 -4.97
C ALA A 46 -16.60 -11.27 -4.58
N VAL A 47 -15.41 -10.77 -4.25
CA VAL A 47 -14.41 -11.60 -3.56
C VAL A 47 -14.98 -11.93 -2.18
N LYS A 48 -15.42 -13.17 -1.99
CA LYS A 48 -15.79 -13.70 -0.67
C LYS A 48 -14.53 -13.78 0.20
N MET A 49 -14.13 -12.66 0.78
CA MET A 49 -13.07 -12.61 1.78
C MET A 49 -13.67 -13.10 3.10
N ASN A 50 -13.41 -14.37 3.45
CA ASN A 50 -13.63 -14.85 4.80
C ASN A 50 -12.56 -14.20 5.68
N LEU A 51 -12.86 -13.02 6.24
CA LEU A 51 -12.04 -12.49 7.32
C LEU A 51 -12.24 -13.40 8.54
N PRO A 52 -11.18 -14.03 9.07
CA PRO A 52 -11.30 -14.82 10.28
C PRO A 52 -11.87 -13.93 11.39
N VAL A 53 -12.95 -14.37 12.01
CA VAL A 53 -13.56 -13.74 13.20
C VAL A 53 -12.73 -14.09 14.42
N GLY A 54 -11.56 -13.48 14.51
CA GLY A 54 -10.71 -13.57 15.68
C GLY A 54 -9.96 -12.27 15.78
N ASN A 55 -10.15 -11.53 16.87
CA ASN A 55 -9.22 -10.49 17.24
C ASN A 55 -7.84 -11.16 17.33
N PRO A 56 -6.87 -10.87 16.44
CA PRO A 56 -5.54 -11.42 16.59
C PRO A 56 -5.08 -11.09 18.01
N PRO A 57 -4.46 -12.03 18.74
CA PRO A 57 -3.83 -11.67 19.99
C PRO A 57 -2.94 -10.44 19.73
N PRO A 58 -2.91 -9.44 20.64
CA PRO A 58 -2.03 -8.30 20.49
C PRO A 58 -0.65 -8.78 20.10
N ALA A 59 -0.06 -8.22 19.04
CA ALA A 59 1.30 -8.55 18.67
C ALA A 59 2.18 -8.42 19.92
N ALA A 60 2.91 -9.48 20.26
CA ALA A 60 3.80 -9.43 21.42
C ALA A 60 4.72 -8.22 21.24
N PRO A 61 4.90 -7.38 22.28
CA PRO A 61 5.77 -6.22 22.18
C PRO A 61 7.17 -6.70 21.75
N PRO A 62 7.85 -5.95 20.86
CA PRO A 62 9.19 -6.31 20.43
C PRO A 62 10.09 -6.47 21.65
N GLN A 63 10.97 -7.48 21.62
CA GLN A 63 11.95 -7.65 22.68
C GLN A 63 12.84 -6.39 22.74
N VAL A 64 13.10 -5.90 23.94
CA VAL A 64 13.99 -4.77 24.16
C VAL A 64 15.33 -5.31 24.63
N VAL A 65 16.40 -4.85 23.97
CA VAL A 65 17.78 -5.09 24.37
C VAL A 65 18.35 -3.78 24.88
N GLN A 66 18.86 -3.78 26.11
CA GLN A 66 19.53 -2.63 26.70
C GLN A 66 21.04 -2.75 26.55
N ILE A 67 21.67 -1.71 26.01
CA ILE A 67 23.12 -1.55 25.97
C ILE A 67 23.46 -0.33 26.81
N ASP A 68 24.11 -0.56 27.94
CA ASP A 68 24.60 0.52 28.80
C ASP A 68 26.10 0.72 28.57
N ILE A 69 26.53 1.97 28.56
CA ILE A 69 27.95 2.34 28.49
C ILE A 69 28.28 3.13 29.73
N ASP A 70 29.14 2.60 30.60
CA ASP A 70 29.50 3.27 31.85
C ASP A 70 30.61 4.34 31.64
N PHE A 71 30.91 5.12 32.67
CA PHE A 71 31.86 6.24 32.62
C PHE A 71 33.29 5.82 32.23
N ASP A 72 33.66 4.57 32.52
CA ASP A 72 34.95 3.98 32.17
C ASP A 72 34.99 3.38 30.75
N GLY A 73 33.86 3.41 30.03
CA GLY A 73 33.69 2.80 28.72
C GLY A 73 33.31 1.31 28.77
N THR A 74 33.02 0.75 29.94
CA THR A 74 32.50 -0.61 30.08
C THR A 74 31.13 -0.71 29.40
N ILE A 75 30.97 -1.70 28.53
CA ILE A 75 29.73 -1.96 27.82
C ILE A 75 29.02 -3.14 28.47
N THR A 76 27.75 -2.98 28.83
CA THR A 76 26.91 -4.07 29.32
C THR A 76 25.73 -4.31 28.39
N TRP A 77 25.38 -5.58 28.20
CA TRP A 77 24.24 -6.04 27.42
C TRP A 77 23.21 -6.67 28.37
N ASN A 78 22.05 -6.05 28.52
CA ASN A 78 21.01 -6.43 29.49
C ASN A 78 21.60 -6.62 30.90
N GLY A 79 22.48 -5.70 31.33
CA GLY A 79 23.17 -5.76 32.62
C GLY A 79 24.34 -6.75 32.73
N ALA A 80 24.61 -7.54 31.68
CA ALA A 80 25.77 -8.44 31.65
C ALA A 80 26.96 -7.78 30.94
N PRO A 81 28.16 -7.73 31.54
CA PRO A 81 29.32 -7.12 30.91
C PRO A 81 29.68 -7.85 29.61
N VAL A 82 30.02 -7.07 28.59
CA VAL A 82 30.51 -7.56 27.31
C VAL A 82 32.03 -7.56 27.35
N ALA A 83 32.65 -8.74 27.16
CA ALA A 83 34.07 -8.93 27.38
C ALA A 83 34.96 -8.15 26.39
N ASP A 84 34.54 -8.07 25.13
CA ASP A 84 35.27 -7.39 24.08
C ASP A 84 34.36 -6.96 22.92
N ARG A 85 34.93 -6.26 21.95
CA ARG A 85 34.24 -5.81 20.74
C ARG A 85 33.70 -6.97 19.91
N GLY A 86 34.43 -8.09 19.82
CA GLY A 86 33.98 -9.26 19.06
C GLY A 86 32.72 -9.89 19.65
N ALA A 87 32.62 -9.95 20.98
CA ALA A 87 31.43 -10.40 21.69
C ALA A 87 30.24 -9.45 21.47
N LEU A 88 30.49 -8.13 21.43
CA LEU A 88 29.45 -7.15 21.11
C LEU A 88 28.91 -7.36 19.69
N GLU A 89 29.81 -7.43 18.71
CA GLU A 89 29.45 -7.65 17.29
C GLU A 89 28.67 -8.96 17.11
N THR A 90 29.09 -10.02 17.80
CA THR A 90 28.37 -11.31 17.78
C THR A 90 26.95 -11.19 18.34
N LYS A 91 26.77 -10.49 19.46
CA LYS A 91 25.43 -10.27 20.04
C LYS A 91 24.54 -9.39 19.14
N LEU A 92 25.11 -8.37 18.52
CA LEU A 92 24.41 -7.51 17.56
C LEU A 92 23.98 -8.28 16.32
N ALA A 93 24.86 -9.11 15.75
CA ALA A 93 24.53 -9.96 14.61
C ALA A 93 23.41 -10.96 14.96
N GLN A 94 23.45 -11.56 16.16
CA GLN A 94 22.38 -12.44 16.63
C GLN A 94 21.05 -11.71 16.79
N ALA A 95 21.06 -10.48 17.29
CA ALA A 95 19.87 -9.64 17.40
C ALA A 95 19.30 -9.26 16.02
N ALA A 96 20.18 -8.89 15.07
CA ALA A 96 19.80 -8.52 13.71
C ALA A 96 19.24 -9.70 12.90
N ALA A 97 19.69 -10.93 13.19
CA ALA A 97 19.24 -12.15 12.53
C ALA A 97 17.85 -12.66 13.00
N GLN A 98 17.26 -12.05 14.04
CA GLN A 98 15.94 -12.45 14.51
C GLN A 98 14.85 -12.08 13.48
N PRO A 99 13.81 -12.92 13.28
CA PRO A 99 12.70 -12.61 12.38
C PRO A 99 11.99 -11.30 12.72
N VAL A 100 11.93 -10.98 14.02
CA VAL A 100 11.49 -9.70 14.55
C VAL A 100 12.67 -9.10 15.29
N GLN A 101 13.35 -8.13 14.69
CA GLN A 101 14.50 -7.48 15.32
C GLN A 101 14.06 -6.82 16.64
N PRO A 102 14.81 -7.03 17.74
CA PRO A 102 14.58 -6.35 18.99
C PRO A 102 14.90 -4.86 18.87
N GLU A 103 14.28 -4.05 19.73
CA GLU A 103 14.62 -2.64 19.88
C GLU A 103 15.84 -2.52 20.80
N ILE A 104 16.92 -1.94 20.28
CA ILE A 104 18.16 -1.71 21.02
C ILE A 104 18.10 -0.33 21.64
N HIS A 105 18.08 -0.29 22.97
CA HIS A 105 18.15 0.94 23.75
C HIS A 105 19.58 1.17 24.20
N LEU A 106 20.20 2.24 23.69
CA LEU A 106 21.54 2.65 24.07
C LEU A 106 21.45 3.71 25.18
N LEU A 107 21.99 3.39 26.36
CA LEU A 107 22.03 4.26 27.52
C LEU A 107 23.49 4.59 27.86
N PRO A 108 24.04 5.67 27.28
CA PRO A 108 25.37 6.13 27.65
C PRO A 108 25.32 6.89 28.99
N ASN A 109 26.26 6.58 29.88
CA ASN A 109 26.56 7.40 31.05
C ASN A 109 27.01 8.80 30.59
N LYS A 110 26.63 9.85 31.33
CA LYS A 110 27.02 11.25 31.04
C LYS A 110 28.51 11.47 30.82
N LEU A 111 29.33 10.70 31.52
CA LEU A 111 30.79 10.80 31.49
C LEU A 111 31.43 9.78 30.53
N ALA A 112 30.62 8.96 29.86
CA ALA A 112 31.12 7.97 28.92
C ALA A 112 31.85 8.66 27.75
N PRO A 113 33.01 8.13 27.32
CA PRO A 113 33.71 8.68 26.17
C PRO A 113 32.85 8.57 24.91
N TYR A 114 32.60 9.69 24.23
CA TYR A 114 31.81 9.72 22.98
C TYR A 114 32.31 8.72 21.93
N LYS A 115 33.63 8.47 21.88
CA LYS A 115 34.24 7.47 21.01
C LYS A 115 33.63 6.07 21.21
N VAL A 116 33.41 5.65 22.45
CA VAL A 116 32.85 4.32 22.76
C VAL A 116 31.40 4.25 22.29
N VAL A 117 30.62 5.31 22.52
CA VAL A 117 29.23 5.41 22.06
C VAL A 117 29.16 5.32 20.53
N ALA A 118 30.01 6.08 19.83
CA ALA A 118 30.08 6.07 18.37
C ALA A 118 30.52 4.70 17.81
N GLU A 119 31.46 4.01 18.48
CA GLU A 119 31.89 2.67 18.09
C GLU A 119 30.77 1.63 18.23
N VAL A 120 29.97 1.71 19.30
CA VAL A 120 28.81 0.82 19.50
C VAL A 120 27.75 1.07 18.42
N LEU A 121 27.45 2.33 18.11
CA LEU A 121 26.51 2.70 17.04
C LEU A 121 26.99 2.20 15.67
N ALA A 122 28.26 2.42 15.35
CA ALA A 122 28.84 1.97 14.08
C ALA A 122 28.87 0.44 13.97
N ALA A 123 29.18 -0.28 15.05
CA ALA A 123 29.13 -1.73 15.07
C ALA A 123 27.70 -2.23 14.84
N ALA A 124 26.72 -1.63 15.49
CA ALA A 124 25.33 -2.04 15.38
C ALA A 124 24.75 -1.76 13.98
N GLU A 125 25.10 -0.64 13.34
CA GLU A 125 24.77 -0.36 11.94
C GLU A 125 25.41 -1.39 11.00
N ARG A 126 26.69 -1.72 11.21
CA ARG A 126 27.42 -2.70 10.38
C ARG A 126 26.82 -4.10 10.45
N GLU A 127 26.37 -4.54 11.63
CA GLU A 127 25.72 -5.84 11.81
C GLU A 127 24.23 -5.84 11.40
N GLY A 128 23.69 -4.72 10.93
CA GLY A 128 22.31 -4.62 10.43
C GLY A 128 21.23 -4.52 11.51
N ALA A 129 21.60 -4.09 12.72
CA ALA A 129 20.64 -3.79 13.78
C ALA A 129 20.02 -2.40 13.53
N THR A 130 18.85 -2.38 12.89
CA THR A 130 18.24 -1.13 12.38
C THR A 130 17.42 -0.37 13.42
N LYS A 131 16.98 -1.04 14.49
CA LYS A 131 16.10 -0.48 15.52
C LYS A 131 16.88 -0.05 16.75
N ILE A 132 17.69 0.99 16.63
CA ILE A 132 18.47 1.54 17.75
C ILE A 132 17.88 2.89 18.18
N GLY A 133 17.62 3.04 19.47
CA GLY A 133 17.22 4.30 20.10
C GLY A 133 18.21 4.70 21.20
N LEU A 134 18.63 5.96 21.21
CA LEU A 134 19.32 6.52 22.39
C LEU A 134 18.27 6.89 23.43
N VAL A 135 18.40 6.32 24.62
CA VAL A 135 17.50 6.58 25.75
C VAL A 135 18.28 7.35 26.82
N GLY A 136 17.65 8.36 27.41
CA GLY A 136 18.31 9.22 28.41
C GLY A 136 18.92 10.51 27.86
N ASN A 137 18.63 10.90 26.61
CA ASN A 137 19.06 12.20 26.04
C ASN A 137 18.60 13.41 26.88
N GLU A 138 17.50 13.28 27.62
CA GLU A 138 17.00 14.26 28.59
C GLU A 138 18.02 14.61 29.69
N GLN A 139 18.95 13.72 29.99
CA GLN A 139 19.99 13.95 30.99
C GLN A 139 21.13 14.86 30.49
N TYR A 140 21.18 15.16 29.19
CA TYR A 140 22.22 15.98 28.53
C TYR A 140 21.72 17.38 28.13
N MET A 141 20.44 17.70 28.37
CA MET A 141 19.82 18.98 28.03
C MET A 141 19.88 20.03 29.17
N GLN A 142 20.71 19.84 30.20
CA GLN A 142 20.95 20.81 31.29
C GLN A 142 22.38 21.33 31.28
#